data_AF-A0A432T367-F1
#
_entry.id   AF-A0A432T367-F1
#
_cell.length_a   1.000
_cell.length_b   1.000
_cell.length_c   1.000
_cell.angle_alpha   90.00
_cell.angle_beta   90.00
_cell.angle_gamma   90.00
#
_symmetry.space_group_name_H-M   'P 1'
#
loop_
_entity.id
_entity.type
_entity.pdbx_description
1 polymer ?
#
loop_
_entity_poly.entity_id
_entity_poly.type
_entity_poly.pdbx_seq_one_letter_code
_entity_poly.pdbx_strand_id
1 'polypeptide(L)'
;MELCTYRVNIAGTVQGVGFRPFIYALAQRYRLTGTVSNNSKGVEILLNTDTRTLKQFLTAIGYEYPPLASIENIQYVKIDSQDFDDFQIIQTEEVGDVTVNIPADVSICEACEKELFDPSNRRYRYPFITCTHCGVRYSIIYDLPYDRGHTSMKFFQMCKACEEEYNNPLDRRYHAQPIGCYQCGPTLELKIKNEKLKIEQSKIIDKTAELIEEGFIVAVKGVGGYHLMCDATNAEAVARL
;
A
#
# COMPACT_ATOMS: atom_id res chain seq x y z
N MET A 1 4.09 6.58 -38.02
CA MET A 1 5.18 6.98 -37.11
C MET A 1 5.86 5.71 -36.65
N GLU A 2 7.18 5.70 -36.61
CA GLU A 2 7.95 4.50 -36.23
C GLU A 2 7.81 4.25 -34.73
N LEU A 3 7.31 3.07 -34.35
CA LEU A 3 7.24 2.66 -32.96
C LEU A 3 8.66 2.31 -32.49
N CYS A 4 9.04 2.88 -31.35
CA CYS A 4 10.31 2.62 -30.71
C CYS A 4 10.07 2.12 -29.29
N THR A 5 10.96 1.28 -28.78
CA THR A 5 10.96 0.93 -27.36
C THR A 5 11.70 1.99 -26.56
N TYR A 6 11.07 2.49 -25.52
CA TYR A 6 11.65 3.43 -24.58
C TYR A 6 11.76 2.80 -23.20
N ARG A 7 12.89 3.02 -22.54
CA ARG A 7 13.05 2.81 -21.10
C ARG A 7 12.91 4.15 -20.40
N VAL A 8 11.95 4.25 -19.49
CA VAL A 8 11.71 5.41 -18.63
C VAL A 8 12.05 5.01 -17.20
N ASN A 9 12.88 5.80 -16.53
CA ASN A 9 13.22 5.66 -15.13
C ASN A 9 12.68 6.86 -14.36
N ILE A 10 11.95 6.60 -13.28
CA ILE A 10 11.34 7.61 -12.43
C ILE A 10 11.89 7.44 -11.02
N ALA A 11 12.51 8.50 -10.50
CA ALA A 11 13.08 8.56 -9.16
C ALA A 11 12.28 9.50 -8.24
N GLY A 12 12.38 9.25 -6.93
CA GLY A 12 11.67 9.96 -5.86
C GLY A 12 10.89 8.99 -4.97
N THR A 13 9.88 9.50 -4.28
CA THR A 13 8.94 8.68 -3.49
C THR A 13 7.88 8.10 -4.42
N VAL A 14 8.26 7.06 -5.17
CA VAL A 14 7.40 6.43 -6.20
C VAL A 14 7.11 4.95 -5.94
N GLN A 15 7.62 4.41 -4.84
CA GLN A 15 7.32 3.05 -4.39
C GLN A 15 6.40 3.07 -3.18
N GLY A 16 5.51 2.07 -3.07
CA GLY A 16 4.53 2.00 -1.99
C GLY A 16 3.40 3.02 -2.06
N VAL A 17 3.31 3.83 -3.11
CA VAL A 17 2.35 4.94 -3.21
C VAL A 17 1.26 4.70 -4.26
N GLY A 18 1.09 3.45 -4.73
CA GLY A 18 0.15 3.13 -5.80
C GLY A 18 0.63 3.49 -7.21
N PHE A 19 1.93 3.75 -7.38
CA PHE A 19 2.49 4.23 -8.65
C PHE A 19 2.39 3.20 -9.79
N ARG A 20 2.70 1.92 -9.54
CA ARG A 20 2.59 0.85 -10.56
C ARG A 20 1.15 0.72 -11.12
N PRO A 21 0.09 0.63 -10.28
CA PRO A 21 -1.30 0.74 -10.73
C PRO A 21 -1.61 1.99 -11.55
N PHE A 22 -1.12 3.15 -11.12
CA PHE A 22 -1.31 4.42 -11.83
C PHE A 22 -0.70 4.37 -13.24
N ILE A 23 0.54 3.91 -13.36
CA ILE A 23 1.22 3.76 -14.66
C ILE A 23 0.49 2.77 -15.56
N TYR A 24 0.04 1.63 -15.02
CA TYR A 24 -0.76 0.67 -15.77
C TYR A 24 -2.05 1.31 -16.32
N ALA A 25 -2.84 1.97 -15.45
CA ALA A 25 -4.09 2.61 -15.86
C ALA A 25 -3.85 3.72 -16.90
N LEU A 26 -2.77 4.48 -16.74
CA LEU A 26 -2.37 5.51 -17.69
C LEU A 26 -1.96 4.90 -19.03
N ALA A 27 -1.18 3.82 -19.03
CA ALA A 27 -0.74 3.13 -20.25
C ALA A 27 -1.94 2.59 -21.05
N GLN A 28 -2.94 2.04 -20.35
CA GLN A 28 -4.20 1.59 -20.96
C GLN A 28 -4.97 2.77 -21.60
N ARG A 29 -5.03 3.93 -20.95
CA ARG A 29 -5.67 5.14 -21.50
C ARG A 29 -5.00 5.62 -22.80
N TYR A 30 -3.67 5.48 -22.88
CA TYR A 30 -2.87 5.82 -24.06
C TYR A 30 -2.72 4.66 -25.06
N ARG A 31 -3.29 3.47 -24.78
CA ARG A 31 -3.18 2.25 -25.60
C ARG A 31 -1.73 1.86 -25.88
N LEU A 32 -0.89 1.93 -24.86
CA LEU A 32 0.52 1.56 -24.91
C LEU A 32 0.70 0.08 -24.55
N THR A 33 1.72 -0.56 -25.11
CA THR A 33 2.20 -1.88 -24.69
C THR A 33 3.57 -1.76 -24.04
N GLY A 34 3.89 -2.63 -23.08
CA GLY A 34 5.07 -2.47 -22.25
C GLY A 34 5.01 -3.12 -20.88
N THR A 35 5.87 -2.68 -19.97
CA THR A 35 5.92 -3.15 -18.59
C THR A 35 6.18 -2.01 -17.62
N VAL A 36 5.78 -2.18 -16.37
CA VAL A 36 6.20 -1.34 -15.24
C VAL A 36 6.65 -2.21 -14.08
N SER A 37 7.78 -1.86 -13.46
CA SER A 37 8.35 -2.57 -12.32
C SER A 37 8.98 -1.60 -11.32
N ASN A 38 9.16 -2.07 -10.09
CA ASN A 38 10.03 -1.39 -9.13
C ASN A 38 11.46 -1.88 -9.33
N ASN A 39 12.45 -1.02 -9.04
CA ASN A 39 13.86 -1.40 -8.93
C ASN A 39 14.53 -0.66 -7.76
N SER A 40 15.84 -0.81 -7.58
CA SER A 40 16.62 -0.16 -6.52
C SER A 40 16.70 1.37 -6.61
N LYS A 41 16.30 1.96 -7.75
CA LYS A 41 16.40 3.41 -8.04
C LYS A 41 15.05 4.11 -8.14
N GLY A 42 13.94 3.36 -8.17
CA GLY A 42 12.59 3.91 -8.27
C GLY A 42 11.67 2.99 -9.08
N VAL A 43 11.03 3.54 -10.12
CA VAL A 43 10.13 2.81 -11.02
C VAL A 43 10.74 2.80 -12.42
N GLU A 44 10.82 1.63 -13.03
CA GLU A 44 11.16 1.46 -14.44
C GLU A 44 9.89 1.19 -15.26
N ILE A 45 9.82 1.82 -16.43
CA ILE A 45 8.77 1.59 -17.43
C ILE A 45 9.44 1.27 -18.75
N LEU A 46 9.11 0.13 -19.35
CA LEU A 46 9.43 -0.17 -20.74
C LEU A 46 8.14 0.01 -21.55
N LEU A 47 8.19 0.72 -22.67
CA LEU A 47 6.99 0.91 -23.50
C LEU A 47 7.31 1.14 -24.97
N ASN A 48 6.46 0.60 -25.84
CA ASN A 48 6.54 0.80 -27.28
C ASN A 48 5.63 1.94 -27.71
N THR A 49 6.21 3.01 -28.24
CA THR A 49 5.43 4.17 -28.68
C THR A 49 6.18 5.07 -29.67
N ASP A 50 5.50 6.06 -30.21
CA ASP A 50 6.11 7.16 -30.95
C ASP A 50 6.50 8.31 -30.00
N THR A 51 7.48 9.14 -30.41
CA THR A 51 8.02 10.21 -29.57
C THR A 51 6.97 11.23 -29.10
N ARG A 52 5.91 11.48 -29.87
CA ARG A 52 4.85 12.43 -29.49
C ARG A 52 4.02 11.84 -28.36
N THR A 53 3.58 10.60 -28.52
CA THR A 53 2.80 9.88 -27.50
C THR A 53 3.61 9.68 -26.21
N LEU A 54 4.91 9.38 -26.31
CA LEU A 54 5.81 9.34 -25.14
C LEU A 54 5.78 10.66 -24.35
N LYS A 55 5.95 11.80 -25.03
CA LYS A 55 5.95 13.12 -24.36
C LYS A 55 4.62 13.43 -23.68
N GLN A 56 3.49 13.07 -24.30
CA GLN A 56 2.16 13.22 -23.70
C GLN A 56 2.00 12.34 -22.45
N PHE A 57 2.46 11.09 -22.54
CA PHE A 57 2.44 10.15 -21.42
C PHE A 57 3.29 10.66 -20.23
N LEU A 58 4.53 11.09 -20.47
CA LEU A 58 5.40 11.65 -19.44
C LEU A 58 4.83 12.95 -18.83
N THR A 59 4.19 13.78 -19.64
CA THR A 59 3.51 14.99 -19.15
C THR A 59 2.36 14.61 -18.22
N ALA A 60 1.52 13.65 -18.60
CA ALA A 60 0.43 13.17 -17.77
C ALA A 60 0.93 12.56 -16.44
N ILE A 61 2.04 11.80 -16.47
CA ILE A 61 2.70 11.32 -15.24
C ILE A 61 3.03 12.48 -14.31
N GLY A 62 3.59 13.58 -14.83
CA GLY A 62 3.97 14.75 -14.03
C GLY A 62 2.81 15.54 -13.41
N TYR A 63 1.57 15.37 -13.89
CA TYR A 63 0.40 16.09 -13.39
C TYR A 63 -0.60 15.21 -12.63
N GLU A 64 -0.66 13.92 -12.94
CA GLU A 64 -1.71 13.00 -12.47
C GLU A 64 -1.20 11.95 -11.47
N TYR A 65 0.07 12.03 -11.05
CA TYR A 65 0.66 11.04 -10.15
C TYR A 65 -0.11 10.89 -8.82
N PRO A 66 -0.04 9.72 -8.15
CA PRO A 66 -0.79 9.48 -6.93
C PRO A 66 -0.48 10.48 -5.80
N PRO A 67 -1.43 10.83 -4.92
CA PRO A 67 -1.24 11.89 -3.91
C PRO A 67 -0.06 11.70 -2.94
N LEU A 68 0.33 10.45 -2.68
CA LEU A 68 1.46 10.13 -1.81
C LEU A 68 2.79 10.09 -2.54
N ALA A 69 2.77 10.17 -3.87
CA ALA A 69 3.97 10.11 -4.68
C ALA A 69 4.64 11.48 -4.76
N SER A 70 5.96 11.48 -4.88
CA SER A 70 6.74 12.66 -5.23
C SER A 70 7.77 12.25 -6.27
N ILE A 71 7.76 12.95 -7.40
CA ILE A 71 8.66 12.70 -8.52
C ILE A 71 9.78 13.73 -8.45
N GLU A 72 11.02 13.26 -8.30
CA GLU A 72 12.21 14.12 -8.31
C GLU A 72 12.82 14.21 -9.71
N ASN A 73 12.81 13.10 -10.45
CA ASN A 73 13.45 13.02 -11.75
C ASN A 73 12.74 11.99 -12.64
N ILE A 74 12.60 12.32 -13.92
CA ILE A 74 12.15 11.42 -14.97
C ILE A 74 13.20 11.42 -16.07
N GLN A 75 13.79 10.26 -16.34
CA GLN A 75 14.73 10.07 -17.43
C GLN A 75 14.18 9.05 -18.40
N TYR A 76 14.42 9.22 -19.69
CA TYR A 76 14.07 8.21 -20.68
C TYR A 76 15.14 8.10 -21.76
N VAL A 77 15.28 6.90 -22.31
CA VAL A 77 16.21 6.58 -23.38
C VAL A 77 15.53 5.62 -24.36
N LYS A 78 15.79 5.81 -25.66
CA LYS A 78 15.39 4.85 -26.69
C LYS A 78 16.33 3.65 -26.61
N ILE A 79 15.78 2.45 -26.55
CA ILE A 79 16.53 1.19 -26.49
C ILE A 79 16.21 0.33 -27.70
N ASP A 80 16.88 -0.83 -27.78
CA ASP A 80 16.58 -1.83 -28.81
C ASP A 80 15.13 -2.29 -28.73
N SER A 81 14.56 -2.59 -29.90
CA SER A 81 13.15 -2.99 -30.01
C SER A 81 12.88 -4.23 -29.18
N GLN A 82 11.84 -4.17 -28.37
CA GLN A 82 11.30 -5.30 -27.62
C GLN A 82 9.84 -5.45 -27.98
N ASP A 83 9.36 -6.68 -28.06
CA ASP A 83 7.96 -6.96 -28.37
C ASP A 83 7.16 -7.08 -27.07
N PHE A 84 6.01 -6.41 -27.04
CA PHE A 84 5.06 -6.46 -25.93
C PHE A 84 3.65 -6.64 -26.49
N ASP A 85 2.96 -7.68 -26.03
CA ASP A 85 1.57 -7.96 -26.44
C ASP A 85 0.55 -7.05 -25.73
N ASP A 86 0.86 -6.63 -24.50
CA ASP A 86 0.03 -5.77 -23.65
C ASP A 86 0.94 -4.92 -22.74
N PHE A 87 0.34 -4.10 -21.88
CA PHE A 87 1.02 -3.45 -20.78
C PHE A 87 0.86 -4.23 -19.48
N GLN A 88 1.95 -4.57 -18.78
CA GLN A 88 1.91 -5.41 -17.59
C GLN A 88 2.67 -4.83 -16.39
N ILE A 89 2.15 -5.04 -15.18
CA ILE A 89 2.93 -4.83 -13.96
C ILE A 89 3.73 -6.11 -13.69
N ILE A 90 5.04 -6.05 -13.88
CA ILE A 90 5.92 -7.21 -13.71
C ILE A 90 6.61 -7.19 -12.35
N GLN A 91 7.19 -8.33 -11.98
CA GLN A 91 7.98 -8.44 -10.77
C GLN A 91 9.20 -7.53 -10.81
N THR A 92 9.58 -7.10 -9.63
CA THR A 92 10.75 -6.28 -9.33
C THR A 92 12.05 -6.97 -9.74
N GLU A 93 12.98 -6.22 -10.33
CA GLU A 93 14.37 -6.68 -10.52
C GLU A 93 15.26 -6.17 -9.37
N GLU A 94 15.95 -7.10 -8.69
CA GLU A 94 16.89 -6.81 -7.60
C GLU A 94 18.28 -6.54 -8.15
N VAL A 95 18.61 -5.27 -8.45
CA VAL A 95 19.95 -4.91 -8.92
C VAL A 95 20.47 -3.63 -8.26
N GLY A 96 21.56 -3.75 -7.50
CA GLY A 96 22.41 -2.63 -7.08
C GLY A 96 22.01 -1.91 -5.78
N ASP A 97 22.78 -0.87 -5.45
CA ASP A 97 22.58 -0.05 -4.24
C ASP A 97 21.22 0.67 -4.27
N VAL A 98 20.50 0.61 -3.16
CA VAL A 98 19.15 1.16 -3.02
C VAL A 98 19.20 2.66 -2.75
N THR A 99 18.59 3.46 -3.62
CA THR A 99 18.48 4.92 -3.48
C THR A 99 17.03 5.42 -3.46
N VAL A 100 16.07 4.53 -3.15
CA VAL A 100 14.63 4.88 -3.19
C VAL A 100 14.20 5.53 -1.89
N ASN A 101 13.39 6.59 -1.99
CA ASN A 101 12.72 7.18 -0.84
C ASN A 101 11.56 6.30 -0.37
N ILE A 102 11.60 5.89 0.90
CA ILE A 102 10.52 5.10 1.51
C ILE A 102 9.39 6.06 1.93
N PRO A 103 8.14 5.82 1.52
CA PRO A 103 7.03 6.66 1.94
C PRO A 103 6.75 6.50 3.44
N ALA A 104 6.36 7.60 4.07
CA ALA A 104 5.89 7.59 5.45
C ALA A 104 4.59 6.78 5.60
N ASP A 105 4.34 6.32 6.83
CA ASP A 105 3.05 5.76 7.20
C ASP A 105 1.96 6.85 7.12
N VAL A 106 0.76 6.48 6.64
CA VAL A 106 -0.34 7.43 6.46
C VAL A 106 -1.63 6.89 7.06
N SER A 107 -2.46 7.81 7.57
CA SER A 107 -3.77 7.48 8.13
C SER A 107 -4.70 6.86 7.07
N ILE A 108 -5.77 6.23 7.54
CA ILE A 108 -6.84 5.68 6.70
C ILE A 108 -7.42 6.77 5.77
N CYS A 109 -7.66 6.42 4.51
CA CYS A 109 -8.35 7.33 3.59
C CYS A 109 -9.88 7.22 3.74
N GLU A 110 -10.61 8.27 3.35
CA GLU A 110 -12.08 8.36 3.45
C GLU A 110 -12.79 7.15 2.83
N ALA A 111 -12.30 6.65 1.68
CA ALA A 111 -12.90 5.49 1.03
C ALA A 111 -12.68 4.19 1.81
N CYS A 112 -11.54 4.00 2.49
CA CYS A 112 -11.36 2.85 3.38
C CYS A 112 -12.18 3.02 4.67
N GLU A 113 -12.33 4.23 5.18
CA GLU A 113 -13.17 4.51 6.35
C GLU A 113 -14.65 4.19 6.07
N LYS A 114 -15.17 4.59 4.90
CA LYS A 114 -16.53 4.21 4.46
C LYS A 114 -16.72 2.69 4.45
N GLU A 115 -15.76 1.94 3.88
CA GLU A 115 -15.80 0.48 3.86
C GLU A 115 -15.65 -0.14 5.26
N LEU A 116 -14.89 0.49 6.16
CA LEU A 116 -14.70 0.03 7.54
C LEU A 116 -16.03 0.03 8.32
N PHE A 117 -16.91 0.99 8.03
CA PHE A 117 -18.20 1.15 8.72
C PHE A 117 -19.41 0.67 7.90
N ASP A 118 -19.21 0.07 6.73
CA ASP A 118 -20.26 -0.50 5.90
C ASP A 118 -20.52 -1.98 6.26
N PRO A 119 -21.69 -2.33 6.84
CA PRO A 119 -22.01 -3.71 7.23
C PRO A 119 -22.08 -4.71 6.07
N SER A 120 -22.26 -4.22 4.85
CA SER A 120 -22.27 -5.06 3.64
C SER A 120 -20.87 -5.37 3.12
N ASN A 121 -19.86 -4.62 3.57
CA ASN A 121 -18.49 -4.81 3.15
C ASN A 121 -17.84 -5.99 3.89
N ARG A 122 -17.09 -6.83 3.17
CA ARG A 122 -16.34 -7.96 3.76
C ARG A 122 -15.27 -7.55 4.78
N ARG A 123 -14.89 -6.27 4.80
CA ARG A 123 -13.96 -5.66 5.74
C ARG A 123 -14.64 -4.79 6.78
N TYR A 124 -15.96 -4.93 6.97
CA TYR A 124 -16.69 -4.27 8.05
C TYR A 124 -16.00 -4.47 9.40
N ARG A 125 -15.62 -3.37 10.05
CA ARG A 125 -14.86 -3.29 11.32
C ARG A 125 -13.48 -3.96 11.30
N TYR A 126 -12.91 -4.26 10.13
CA TYR A 126 -11.58 -4.88 10.01
C TYR A 126 -10.46 -3.89 10.41
N PRO A 127 -9.72 -4.11 11.52
CA PRO A 127 -8.82 -3.11 12.08
C PRO A 127 -7.61 -2.74 11.21
N PHE A 128 -7.26 -3.61 10.27
CA PHE A 128 -6.09 -3.46 9.40
C PHE A 128 -6.50 -3.14 7.94
N ILE A 129 -7.68 -2.54 7.75
CA ILE A 129 -8.14 -2.14 6.42
C ILE A 129 -7.17 -1.14 5.78
N THR A 130 -6.83 -1.38 4.52
CA THR A 130 -5.92 -0.51 3.76
C THR A 130 -6.17 -0.62 2.26
N CYS A 131 -5.62 0.33 1.51
CA CYS A 131 -5.52 0.31 0.05
C CYS A 131 -4.16 0.87 -0.40
N THR A 132 -3.98 1.11 -1.70
CA THR A 132 -2.76 1.72 -2.26
C THR A 132 -2.52 3.16 -1.78
N HIS A 133 -3.57 3.88 -1.38
CA HIS A 133 -3.54 5.31 -1.01
C HIS A 133 -3.47 5.59 0.50
N CYS A 134 -3.50 4.56 1.36
CA CYS A 134 -3.45 4.77 2.82
C CYS A 134 -2.76 3.61 3.55
N GLY A 135 -2.63 3.73 4.88
CA GLY A 135 -2.10 2.69 5.75
C GLY A 135 -0.59 2.69 5.90
N VAL A 136 -0.09 1.63 6.51
CA VAL A 136 1.31 1.44 6.89
C VAL A 136 2.23 1.27 5.69
N ARG A 137 3.44 1.83 5.78
CA ARG A 137 4.51 1.83 4.78
C ARG A 137 5.84 1.61 5.48
N TYR A 138 6.56 2.69 5.83
CA TYR A 138 7.86 2.65 6.49
C TYR A 138 7.91 1.63 7.62
N SER A 139 6.93 1.66 8.52
CA SER A 139 6.85 0.77 9.69
C SER A 139 6.84 -0.74 9.41
N ILE A 140 6.50 -1.17 8.19
CA ILE A 140 6.36 -2.60 7.84
C ILE A 140 7.37 -3.09 6.80
N ILE A 141 8.18 -2.21 6.23
CA ILE A 141 9.14 -2.55 5.18
C ILE A 141 10.41 -3.12 5.83
N TYR A 142 10.79 -4.32 5.39
CA TYR A 142 12.09 -4.92 5.75
C TYR A 142 13.16 -4.56 4.73
N ASP A 143 12.81 -4.55 3.45
CA ASP A 143 13.76 -4.32 2.37
C ASP A 143 13.08 -3.70 1.14
N LEU A 144 13.92 -3.24 0.21
CA LEU A 144 13.53 -2.69 -1.07
C LEU A 144 14.08 -3.57 -2.20
N PRO A 145 13.41 -3.61 -3.36
CA PRO A 145 12.28 -2.74 -3.74
C PRO A 145 10.94 -3.18 -3.12
N TYR A 146 10.00 -2.24 -3.03
CA TYR A 146 8.74 -2.42 -2.30
C TYR A 146 7.85 -3.47 -2.94
N ASP A 147 7.76 -4.61 -2.26
CA ASP A 147 6.87 -5.71 -2.60
C ASP A 147 6.44 -6.45 -1.33
N ARG A 148 5.34 -7.20 -1.38
CA ARG A 148 4.77 -7.88 -0.21
C ARG A 148 5.79 -8.78 0.47
N GLY A 149 6.61 -9.49 -0.32
CA GLY A 149 7.68 -10.37 0.16
C GLY A 149 8.74 -9.66 1.02
N HIS A 150 8.90 -8.35 0.84
CA HIS A 150 9.87 -7.51 1.55
C HIS A 150 9.23 -6.72 2.70
N THR A 151 8.06 -7.13 3.18
CA THR A 151 7.36 -6.49 4.31
C THR A 151 6.99 -7.49 5.39
N SER A 152 6.53 -7.01 6.54
CA SER A 152 5.91 -7.86 7.57
C SER A 152 4.65 -8.59 7.07
N MET A 153 4.09 -8.17 5.93
CA MET A 153 2.93 -8.84 5.30
C MET A 153 3.30 -10.14 4.58
N LYS A 154 4.60 -10.47 4.44
CA LYS A 154 5.07 -11.74 3.86
C LYS A 154 4.61 -12.98 4.63
N PHE A 155 4.30 -12.83 5.92
CA PHE A 155 3.83 -13.92 6.78
C PHE A 155 2.32 -14.18 6.66
N PHE A 156 1.60 -13.36 5.88
CA PHE A 156 0.16 -13.43 5.71
C PHE A 156 -0.15 -13.77 4.26
N GLN A 157 -0.43 -15.04 3.96
CA GLN A 157 -0.76 -15.46 2.59
C GLN A 157 -2.16 -14.95 2.19
N MET A 158 -2.28 -14.27 1.05
CA MET A 158 -3.57 -13.74 0.59
C MET A 158 -4.59 -14.86 0.40
N CYS A 159 -5.82 -14.65 0.88
CA CYS A 159 -6.93 -15.51 0.49
C CYS A 159 -7.37 -15.18 -0.94
N LYS A 160 -8.13 -16.10 -1.56
CA LYS A 160 -8.62 -15.96 -2.94
C LYS A 160 -9.28 -14.60 -3.22
N ALA A 161 -10.17 -14.12 -2.33
CA ALA A 161 -10.84 -12.83 -2.52
C ALA A 161 -9.89 -11.63 -2.46
N CYS A 162 -8.84 -11.68 -1.62
CA CYS A 162 -7.81 -10.63 -1.63
C CYS A 162 -6.92 -10.72 -2.86
N GLU A 163 -6.62 -11.93 -3.34
CA GLU A 163 -5.83 -12.14 -4.55
C GLU A 163 -6.58 -11.66 -5.81
N GLU A 164 -7.89 -11.87 -5.88
CA GLU A 164 -8.76 -11.34 -6.95
C GLU A 164 -8.72 -9.80 -6.99
N GLU A 165 -8.89 -9.13 -5.85
CA GLU A 165 -8.79 -7.66 -5.76
C GLU A 165 -7.36 -7.17 -6.06
N TYR A 166 -6.34 -7.89 -5.60
CA TYR A 166 -4.94 -7.53 -5.82
C TYR A 166 -4.55 -7.56 -7.30
N ASN A 167 -5.12 -8.51 -8.06
CA ASN A 167 -4.83 -8.71 -9.49
C ASN A 167 -5.82 -7.99 -10.41
N ASN A 168 -6.91 -7.41 -9.89
CA ASN A 168 -7.92 -6.73 -10.70
C ASN A 168 -7.56 -5.24 -10.91
N PRO A 169 -7.23 -4.78 -12.14
CA PRO A 169 -6.87 -3.39 -12.40
C PRO A 169 -7.98 -2.37 -12.14
N LEU A 170 -9.24 -2.82 -12.08
CA LEU A 170 -10.39 -1.98 -11.77
C LEU A 170 -10.64 -1.86 -10.25
N ASP A 171 -9.96 -2.67 -9.45
CA ASP A 171 -10.07 -2.59 -7.99
C ASP A 171 -9.09 -1.56 -7.43
N ARG A 172 -9.56 -0.78 -6.46
CA ARG A 172 -8.72 0.20 -5.74
C ARG A 172 -7.56 -0.43 -4.97
N ARG A 173 -7.59 -1.75 -4.76
CA ARG A 173 -6.55 -2.53 -4.10
C ARG A 173 -5.63 -3.26 -5.08
N TYR A 174 -5.72 -2.95 -6.37
CA TYR A 174 -4.78 -3.43 -7.38
C TYR A 174 -3.34 -3.17 -6.95
N HIS A 175 -2.53 -4.22 -6.82
CA HIS A 175 -1.17 -4.19 -6.28
C HIS A 175 -0.99 -3.50 -4.90
N ALA A 176 -2.03 -3.46 -4.06
CA ALA A 176 -1.90 -3.05 -2.67
C ALA A 176 -1.13 -4.10 -1.87
N GLN A 177 0.19 -3.93 -1.75
CA GLN A 177 1.08 -4.87 -1.05
C GLN A 177 0.61 -5.26 0.37
N PRO A 178 0.04 -4.33 1.20
CA PRO A 178 -0.43 -4.68 2.53
C PRO A 178 -1.90 -5.12 2.57
N ILE A 179 -2.49 -5.53 1.43
CA ILE A 179 -3.87 -6.03 1.40
C ILE A 179 -4.08 -7.19 2.38
N GLY A 180 -5.21 -7.15 3.08
CA GLY A 180 -5.64 -8.16 4.03
C GLY A 180 -7.14 -8.08 4.32
N CYS A 181 -7.65 -9.09 5.01
CA CYS A 181 -9.00 -9.17 5.56
C CYS A 181 -9.00 -10.12 6.77
N TYR A 182 -10.15 -10.34 7.40
CA TYR A 182 -10.28 -11.28 8.53
C TYR A 182 -9.83 -12.72 8.26
N GLN A 183 -9.82 -13.16 6.99
CA GLN A 183 -9.42 -14.53 6.63
C GLN A 183 -7.91 -14.69 6.51
N CYS A 184 -7.19 -13.67 6.03
CA CYS A 184 -5.78 -13.81 5.64
C CYS A 184 -4.83 -12.81 6.28
N GLY A 185 -5.34 -11.72 6.87
CA GLY A 185 -4.52 -10.67 7.43
C GLY A 185 -4.29 -10.81 8.94
N PRO A 186 -3.68 -9.78 9.57
CA PRO A 186 -3.44 -9.76 11.00
C PRO A 186 -4.73 -9.81 11.83
N THR A 187 -4.60 -10.31 13.05
CA THR A 187 -5.68 -10.40 14.05
C THR A 187 -5.29 -9.67 15.34
N LEU A 188 -6.28 -9.22 16.08
CA LEU A 188 -6.10 -8.58 17.37
C LEU A 188 -6.00 -9.61 18.49
N GLU A 189 -5.28 -9.26 19.55
CA GLU A 189 -5.27 -9.99 20.82
C GLU A 189 -5.48 -9.00 21.98
N LEU A 190 -6.43 -9.31 22.86
CA LEU A 190 -6.59 -8.63 24.14
C LEU A 190 -6.03 -9.51 25.26
N LYS A 191 -5.15 -8.94 26.09
CA LYS A 191 -4.52 -9.65 27.21
C LYS A 191 -4.76 -8.90 28.52
N ILE A 192 -5.11 -9.63 29.57
CA ILE A 192 -5.17 -9.12 30.95
C ILE A 192 -4.19 -9.95 31.78
N LYS A 193 -3.27 -9.29 32.49
CA LYS A 193 -2.20 -9.96 33.27
C LYS A 193 -1.42 -11.02 32.45
N ASN A 194 -1.12 -10.69 31.19
CA ASN A 194 -0.49 -11.57 30.19
C ASN A 194 -1.31 -12.78 29.73
N GLU A 195 -2.54 -12.95 30.19
CA GLU A 195 -3.44 -14.00 29.72
C GLU A 195 -4.31 -13.49 28.57
N LYS A 196 -4.34 -14.25 27.47
CA LYS A 196 -5.17 -13.94 26.30
C LYS A 196 -6.65 -14.20 26.61
N LEU A 197 -7.48 -13.19 26.43
CA LEU A 197 -8.93 -13.33 26.56
C LEU A 197 -9.48 -14.08 25.35
N LYS A 198 -10.38 -15.03 25.61
CA LYS A 198 -11.14 -15.74 24.58
C LYS A 198 -12.37 -14.91 24.19
N ILE A 199 -12.16 -13.97 23.28
CA ILE A 199 -13.20 -13.09 22.75
C ILE A 199 -13.12 -13.09 21.21
N GLU A 200 -14.27 -12.91 20.55
CA GLU A 200 -14.36 -12.81 19.10
C GLU A 200 -13.62 -11.57 18.58
N GLN A 201 -12.98 -11.68 17.42
CA GLN A 201 -12.18 -10.60 16.82
C GLN A 201 -12.97 -9.28 16.68
N SER A 202 -14.24 -9.35 16.29
CA SER A 202 -15.12 -8.20 16.11
C SER A 202 -15.47 -7.47 17.41
N LYS A 203 -15.33 -8.13 18.57
CA LYS A 203 -15.67 -7.59 19.90
C LYS A 203 -14.46 -7.12 20.69
N ILE A 204 -13.23 -7.36 20.22
CA ILE A 204 -12.01 -6.96 20.94
C ILE A 204 -11.94 -5.45 21.14
N ILE A 205 -12.27 -4.66 20.11
CA ILE A 205 -12.25 -3.20 20.19
C ILE A 205 -13.31 -2.72 21.19
N ASP A 206 -14.54 -3.24 21.10
CA ASP A 206 -15.63 -2.88 22.02
C ASP A 206 -15.25 -3.21 23.47
N LYS A 207 -14.71 -4.41 23.72
CA LYS A 207 -14.28 -4.78 25.07
C LYS A 207 -13.11 -3.95 25.57
N THR A 208 -12.23 -3.51 24.68
CA THR A 208 -11.12 -2.63 25.03
C THR A 208 -11.63 -1.24 25.42
N ALA A 209 -12.63 -0.72 24.70
CA ALA A 209 -13.29 0.54 25.04
C ALA A 209 -13.99 0.46 26.41
N GLU A 210 -14.75 -0.61 26.67
CA GLU A 210 -15.38 -0.85 27.99
C GLU A 210 -14.35 -0.82 29.12
N LEU A 211 -13.19 -1.47 28.96
CA LEU A 211 -12.14 -1.47 29.99
C LEU A 211 -11.56 -0.07 30.23
N ILE A 212 -11.42 0.74 29.18
CA ILE A 212 -10.95 2.13 29.30
C ILE A 212 -11.99 2.97 30.04
N GLU A 213 -13.28 2.82 29.73
CA GLU A 213 -14.40 3.48 30.41
C GLU A 213 -14.54 3.04 31.89
N GLU A 214 -14.24 1.78 32.20
CA GLU A 214 -14.13 1.27 33.56
C GLU A 214 -12.90 1.83 34.32
N GLY A 215 -12.09 2.67 33.68
CA GLY A 215 -10.95 3.37 34.25
C GLY A 215 -9.63 2.61 34.18
N PHE A 216 -9.56 1.46 33.49
CA PHE A 216 -8.31 0.73 33.31
C PHE A 216 -7.36 1.45 32.31
N ILE A 217 -6.06 1.22 32.49
CA ILE A 217 -5.02 1.65 31.55
C ILE A 217 -4.71 0.48 30.61
N VAL A 218 -4.74 0.72 29.31
CA VAL A 218 -4.52 -0.31 28.28
C VAL A 218 -3.33 0.06 27.41
N ALA A 219 -2.43 -0.89 27.16
CA ALA A 219 -1.38 -0.76 26.16
C ALA A 219 -1.90 -1.19 24.78
N VAL A 220 -1.95 -0.26 23.82
CA VAL A 220 -2.42 -0.50 22.45
C VAL A 220 -1.26 -0.46 21.48
N LYS A 221 -1.09 -1.53 20.69
CA LYS A 221 -0.12 -1.56 19.60
C LYS A 221 -0.64 -0.70 18.44
N GLY A 222 -0.05 0.47 18.26
CA GLY A 222 -0.22 1.30 17.06
C GLY A 222 0.74 0.89 15.94
N VAL A 223 0.87 1.77 14.94
CA VAL A 223 1.73 1.56 13.77
C VAL A 223 3.23 1.55 14.15
N GLY A 224 3.67 2.58 14.88
CA GLY A 224 5.09 2.77 15.24
C GLY A 224 5.52 2.20 16.59
N GLY A 225 4.62 1.54 17.34
CA GLY A 225 4.92 1.07 18.68
C GLY A 225 3.68 0.91 19.56
N TYR A 226 3.90 0.78 20.87
CA TYR A 226 2.82 0.71 21.85
C TYR A 226 2.56 2.08 22.48
N HIS A 227 1.30 2.40 22.72
CA HIS A 227 0.86 3.55 23.50
C HIS A 227 0.06 3.08 24.71
N LEU A 228 0.22 3.77 25.83
CA LEU A 228 -0.66 3.59 26.99
C LEU A 228 -1.85 4.53 26.83
N MET A 229 -3.05 4.00 26.98
CA MET A 229 -4.32 4.70 26.81
C MET A 229 -5.16 4.55 28.08
N CYS A 230 -5.79 5.63 28.50
CA CYS A 230 -6.80 5.67 29.56
C CYS A 230 -7.88 6.69 29.19
N ASP A 231 -9.00 6.69 29.90
CA ASP A 231 -10.03 7.72 29.76
C ASP A 231 -9.50 9.07 30.27
N ALA A 232 -9.29 10.02 29.35
CA ALA A 232 -8.79 11.35 29.66
C ALA A 232 -9.74 12.20 30.53
N THR A 233 -11.00 11.79 30.68
CA THR A 233 -11.99 12.44 31.55
C THR A 233 -12.01 11.86 32.97
N ASN A 234 -11.37 10.71 33.19
CA ASN A 234 -11.24 10.07 34.50
C ASN A 234 -9.96 10.52 35.21
N ALA A 235 -10.10 11.46 36.16
CA ALA A 235 -8.97 12.04 36.89
C ALA A 235 -8.14 10.99 37.67
N GLU A 236 -8.76 9.93 38.20
CA GLU A 236 -8.06 8.87 38.93
C GLU A 236 -7.22 8.01 37.97
N ALA A 237 -7.77 7.65 36.81
CA ALA A 237 -7.05 6.89 35.80
C ALA A 237 -5.85 7.67 35.25
N VAL A 238 -6.02 8.97 34.97
CA VAL A 238 -4.95 9.87 34.51
C VAL A 238 -3.86 10.03 35.58
N ALA A 239 -4.22 10.14 36.86
CA ALA A 239 -3.23 10.27 37.93
C ALA A 239 -2.43 8.97 38.18
N ARG A 240 -2.98 7.80 37.82
CA ARG A 240 -2.33 6.50 37.94
C ARG A 240 -1.39 6.18 36.76
N LEU A 241 -1.66 6.74 35.58
CA LEU A 241 -0.88 6.55 34.35
C LEU A 241 0.50 7.21 34.45
#